data_AF-A0A3D2PB69-F1
#
_entry.id   AF-A0A3D2PB69-F1
#
_cell.length_a   1.000
_cell.length_b   1.000
_cell.length_c   1.000
_cell.angle_alpha   90.00
_cell.angle_beta   90.00
_cell.angle_gamma   90.00
#
_symmetry.space_group_name_H-M   'P 1'
#
loop_
_entity.id
_entity.type
_entity.pdbx_description
1 polymer ?
#
loop_
_entity_poly.entity_id
_entity_poly.type
_entity_poly.pdbx_seq_one_letter_code
_entity_poly.pdbx_strand_id
1 'polypeptide(L)'
;MSKIMPFDKDMSSLKVIPFYTGAETLEEVLKDKKSSHLLWLEILLNDTLDWESYLRIKEVRMSYEKACIWYTNFRTLLENYIHRKPLERKNERIDKREYRKFLEALTFVSS
;
A
#
# COMPACT_ATOMS: atom_id res chain seq x y z
N MET A 1 -8.73 24.31 -23.23
CA MET A 1 -7.67 24.27 -22.20
C MET A 1 -7.91 23.03 -21.36
N SER A 2 -7.18 21.95 -21.67
CA SER A 2 -7.31 20.67 -20.97
C SER A 2 -6.73 20.82 -19.56
N LYS A 3 -7.55 20.59 -18.53
CA LYS A 3 -7.12 20.56 -17.14
C LYS A 3 -6.48 19.19 -16.91
N ILE A 4 -5.21 19.05 -17.28
CA ILE A 4 -4.39 17.88 -16.96
C ILE A 4 -4.26 17.88 -15.44
N MET A 5 -5.01 17.02 -14.76
CA MET A 5 -4.71 16.67 -13.38
C MET A 5 -3.40 15.87 -13.40
N PRO A 6 -2.48 16.06 -12.44
CA PRO A 6 -1.18 15.40 -12.45
C PRO A 6 -1.30 13.96 -11.94
N PHE A 7 -2.16 13.15 -12.56
CA PHE A 7 -2.22 11.69 -12.38
C PHE A 7 -1.74 10.93 -13.61
N ASP A 8 -1.46 11.65 -14.70
CA ASP A 8 -0.83 11.08 -15.89
C ASP A 8 0.67 10.90 -15.63
N LYS A 9 1.05 9.68 -15.21
CA LYS A 9 2.31 8.96 -15.50
C LYS A 9 2.88 8.22 -14.28
N ASP A 10 2.11 7.29 -13.76
CA ASP A 10 2.65 5.95 -13.46
C ASP A 10 1.66 4.95 -14.06
N MET A 11 2.11 4.13 -15.01
CA MET A 11 1.30 3.05 -15.63
C MET A 11 1.05 1.88 -14.65
N SER A 12 1.06 2.16 -13.36
CA SER A 12 1.08 1.18 -12.28
C SER A 12 -0.29 1.18 -11.62
N SER A 13 -1.06 0.12 -11.86
CA SER A 13 -2.38 -0.05 -11.26
C SER A 13 -2.28 -0.44 -9.78
N LEU A 14 -3.33 -0.14 -9.02
CA LEU A 14 -3.54 -0.77 -7.72
C LEU A 14 -3.68 -2.30 -7.90
N LYS A 15 -3.25 -3.07 -6.90
CA LYS A 15 -3.26 -4.54 -6.91
C LYS A 15 -4.14 -5.14 -5.83
N VAL A 16 -4.02 -4.65 -4.60
CA VAL A 16 -4.67 -5.22 -3.42
C VAL A 16 -6.07 -4.65 -3.24
N ILE A 17 -6.21 -3.32 -3.21
CA ILE A 17 -7.48 -2.66 -2.87
C ILE A 17 -8.61 -3.00 -3.86
N PRO A 18 -8.39 -3.02 -5.21
CA PRO A 18 -9.45 -3.35 -6.15
C PRO A 18 -10.12 -4.70 -5.85
N PHE A 19 -9.35 -5.69 -5.41
CA PHE A 19 -9.88 -7.00 -5.04
C PHE A 19 -10.86 -6.97 -3.87
N TYR A 20 -10.62 -6.09 -2.88
CA TYR A 20 -11.45 -6.03 -1.66
C TYR A 20 -12.61 -5.04 -1.73
N THR A 21 -12.49 -4.00 -2.56
CA THR A 21 -13.47 -2.89 -2.58
C THR A 21 -13.93 -2.46 -3.96
N GLY A 22 -13.25 -2.88 -5.02
CA GLY A 22 -13.51 -2.43 -6.38
C GLY A 22 -13.00 -1.03 -6.71
N ALA A 23 -12.29 -0.36 -5.78
CA ALA A 23 -11.67 0.93 -6.07
C ALA A 23 -10.40 0.73 -6.90
N GLU A 24 -10.31 1.38 -8.06
CA GLU A 24 -9.23 1.20 -9.03
C GLU A 24 -8.20 2.33 -9.00
N THR A 25 -8.59 3.49 -8.47
CA THR A 25 -7.73 4.69 -8.42
C THR A 25 -7.45 5.16 -6.98
N LEU A 26 -6.30 5.81 -6.77
CA LEU A 26 -5.99 6.41 -5.47
C LEU A 26 -7.06 7.44 -5.04
N GLU A 27 -7.64 8.18 -5.97
CA GLU A 27 -8.71 9.14 -5.68
C GLU A 27 -9.96 8.43 -5.11
N GLU A 28 -10.39 7.32 -5.70
CA GLU A 28 -11.49 6.51 -5.18
C GLU A 28 -11.18 5.94 -3.79
N VAL A 29 -9.95 5.43 -3.61
CA VAL A 29 -9.48 4.89 -2.33
C VAL A 29 -9.55 5.95 -1.22
N LEU A 30 -9.20 7.19 -1.52
CA LEU A 30 -9.20 8.28 -0.54
C LEU A 30 -10.62 8.79 -0.20
N LYS A 31 -11.60 8.61 -1.10
CA LYS A 31 -13.00 8.99 -0.86
C LYS A 31 -13.76 7.97 0.00
N ASP A 32 -13.37 6.70 -0.03
CA ASP A 32 -14.01 5.63 0.72
C ASP A 32 -13.19 5.21 1.95
N LYS A 33 -13.81 5.26 3.13
CA LYS A 33 -13.16 4.88 4.39
C LYS A 33 -12.71 3.42 4.37
N LYS A 34 -13.48 2.51 3.78
CA LYS A 34 -13.14 1.07 3.77
C LYS A 34 -11.88 0.83 2.93
N SER A 35 -11.80 1.43 1.75
CA SER A 35 -10.64 1.37 0.85
C SER A 35 -9.42 2.03 1.46
N SER A 36 -9.56 3.22 2.05
CA SER A 36 -8.46 3.92 2.74
C SER A 36 -7.84 3.09 3.88
N HIS A 37 -8.63 2.30 4.62
CA HIS A 37 -8.12 1.40 5.65
C HIS A 37 -7.24 0.25 5.11
N LEU A 38 -7.29 -0.02 3.81
CA LEU A 38 -6.48 -1.05 3.15
C LEU A 38 -5.23 -0.46 2.46
N LEU A 39 -5.09 0.87 2.43
CA LEU A 39 -4.01 1.54 1.70
C LEU A 39 -2.61 1.15 2.17
N TRP A 40 -2.45 0.83 3.45
CA TRP A 40 -1.15 0.35 3.96
C TRP A 40 -0.75 -1.02 3.39
N LEU A 41 -1.71 -1.90 3.06
CA LEU A 41 -1.43 -3.19 2.40
C LEU A 41 -1.05 -2.98 0.95
N GLU A 42 -1.73 -2.07 0.28
CA GLU A 42 -1.39 -1.67 -1.08
C GLU A 42 0.04 -1.15 -1.14
N ILE A 43 0.42 -0.23 -0.26
CA ILE A 43 1.80 0.30 -0.17
C ILE A 43 2.81 -0.82 0.13
N LEU A 44 2.48 -1.70 1.06
CA LEU A 44 3.38 -2.77 1.50
C LEU A 44 3.65 -3.80 0.40
N LEU A 45 2.62 -4.15 -0.37
CA LEU A 45 2.63 -5.30 -1.29
C LEU A 45 2.74 -4.88 -2.76
N ASN A 46 2.51 -3.60 -3.09
CA ASN A 46 2.57 -3.07 -4.44
C ASN A 46 3.71 -2.05 -4.60
N ASP A 47 4.87 -2.53 -5.06
CA ASP A 47 6.06 -1.70 -5.27
C ASP A 47 6.16 -1.05 -6.65
N THR A 48 5.11 -1.17 -7.48
CA THR A 48 5.13 -0.56 -8.83
C THR A 48 4.77 0.91 -8.82
N LEU A 49 4.17 1.40 -7.72
CA LEU A 49 3.79 2.80 -7.54
C LEU A 49 4.85 3.54 -6.72
N ASP A 50 5.18 4.76 -7.14
CA ASP A 50 6.02 5.66 -6.34
C ASP A 50 5.21 6.29 -5.21
N TRP A 51 5.03 5.57 -4.11
CA TRP A 51 4.30 6.03 -2.93
C TRP A 51 4.92 7.27 -2.28
N GLU A 52 6.23 7.49 -2.46
CA GLU A 52 6.94 8.63 -1.86
C GLU A 52 6.46 9.97 -2.45
N SER A 53 6.11 9.98 -3.74
CA SER A 53 5.53 11.14 -4.42
C SER A 53 4.17 11.58 -3.85
N TYR A 54 3.47 10.69 -3.15
CA TYR A 54 2.14 10.95 -2.58
C TYR A 54 2.15 11.27 -1.08
N LEU A 55 3.32 11.34 -0.42
CA LEU A 55 3.42 11.55 1.04
C LEU A 55 2.93 12.93 1.52
N ARG A 56 2.65 13.86 0.60
CA ARG A 56 1.97 15.12 0.94
C ARG A 56 0.51 14.91 1.33
N ILE A 57 -0.09 13.80 0.92
CA ILE A 57 -1.45 13.39 1.29
C ILE A 57 -1.38 12.69 2.64
N LYS A 58 -2.14 13.19 3.62
CA LYS A 58 -2.07 12.74 5.02
C LYS A 58 -2.37 11.25 5.16
N GLU A 59 -3.41 10.78 4.49
CA GLU A 59 -3.88 9.39 4.51
C GLU A 59 -2.84 8.43 3.92
N VAL A 60 -2.19 8.85 2.83
CA VAL A 60 -1.09 8.09 2.22
C VAL A 60 0.11 8.04 3.17
N ARG A 61 0.52 9.17 3.73
CA ARG A 61 1.65 9.22 4.68
C ARG A 61 1.44 8.32 5.90
N MET A 62 0.26 8.37 6.52
CA MET A 62 -0.07 7.50 7.66
C MET A 62 -0.06 6.02 7.27
N SER A 63 -0.55 5.69 6.08
CA SER A 63 -0.54 4.33 5.56
C SER A 63 0.87 3.86 5.21
N TYR A 64 1.73 4.77 4.71
CA TYR A 64 3.12 4.50 4.38
C TYR A 64 3.96 4.23 5.63
N GLU A 65 3.81 5.05 6.68
CA GLU A 65 4.46 4.82 7.98
C GLU A 65 4.10 3.44 8.53
N LYS A 66 2.81 3.09 8.49
CA LYS A 66 2.33 1.77 8.89
C LYS A 66 2.95 0.66 8.03
N ALA A 67 2.97 0.80 6.70
CA ALA A 67 3.62 -0.16 5.81
C ALA A 67 5.11 -0.35 6.15
N CYS A 68 5.84 0.72 6.50
CA CYS A 68 7.24 0.65 6.93
C CYS A 68 7.42 -0.18 8.21
N ILE A 69 6.52 -0.02 9.19
CA ILE A 69 6.52 -0.82 10.43
C ILE A 69 6.32 -2.30 10.11
N TRP A 70 5.31 -2.62 9.28
CA TRP A 70 5.05 -4.00 8.86
C TRP A 70 6.19 -4.59 8.05
N TYR A 71 6.74 -3.83 7.10
CA TYR A 71 7.91 -4.23 6.32
C TYR A 71 9.09 -4.58 7.22
N THR A 72 9.37 -3.76 8.24
CA THR A 72 10.48 -4.00 9.17
C THR A 72 10.29 -5.28 9.97
N ASN A 73 9.07 -5.52 10.47
CA ASN A 73 8.75 -6.70 11.28
C ASN A 73 8.70 -8.00 10.46
N PHE A 74 8.33 -7.94 9.18
CA PHE A 74 8.17 -9.10 8.29
C PHE A 74 9.14 -9.09 7.12
N ARG A 75 10.28 -8.41 7.26
CA ARG A 75 11.20 -8.15 6.14
C ARG A 75 11.62 -9.39 5.39
N THR A 76 12.14 -10.40 6.11
CA THR A 76 12.59 -11.65 5.49
C THR A 76 11.46 -12.36 4.74
N LEU A 77 10.24 -12.34 5.29
CA LEU A 77 9.08 -12.93 4.63
C LEU A 77 8.77 -12.15 3.34
N LEU A 78 8.65 -10.83 3.44
CA LEU A 78 8.31 -9.98 2.29
C LEU A 78 9.38 -10.03 1.20
N GLU A 79 10.67 -10.01 1.55
CA GLU A 79 11.77 -10.11 0.56
C GLU A 79 11.77 -11.47 -0.17
N ASN A 80 11.27 -12.53 0.46
CA ASN A 80 11.15 -13.86 -0.17
C ASN A 80 9.93 -13.98 -1.09
N TYR A 81 8.82 -13.31 -0.78
CA TYR A 81 7.57 -13.42 -1.53
C TYR A 81 7.35 -12.28 -2.53
N ILE A 82 7.93 -11.11 -2.26
CA ILE A 82 7.72 -9.88 -3.02
C ILE A 82 9.08 -9.26 -3.31
N HIS A 83 9.47 -9.28 -4.58
CA HIS A 83 10.66 -8.57 -5.04
C HIS A 83 10.38 -7.06 -5.10
N ARG A 84 10.44 -6.41 -3.93
CA ARG A 84 10.22 -4.97 -3.76
C ARG A 84 11.47 -4.24 -3.28
N LYS A 85 11.57 -2.95 -3.62
CA LYS A 85 12.54 -2.01 -3.06
C LYS A 85 12.32 -1.90 -1.54
N PRO A 86 13.36 -1.93 -0.70
CA PRO A 86 13.17 -1.82 0.74
C PRO A 86 12.43 -0.54 1.16
N LEU A 87 11.45 -0.64 2.07
CA LEU A 87 10.89 0.54 2.75
C LEU A 87 11.84 1.02 3.85
N GLU A 88 11.60 2.24 4.33
CA GLU A 88 12.26 2.78 5.52
C GLU A 88 12.10 1.81 6.71
N ARG A 89 13.18 1.61 7.48
CA ARG A 89 13.12 0.78 8.68
C ARG A 89 12.48 1.55 9.83
N LYS A 90 11.45 0.97 10.45
CA LYS A 90 10.76 1.50 11.62
C LYS A 90 10.67 0.43 12.71
N ASN A 91 11.33 0.68 13.84
CA ASN A 91 11.38 -0.24 14.98
C ASN A 91 10.17 -0.03 15.91
N GLU A 92 8.97 -0.27 15.39
CA GLU A 92 7.72 -0.18 16.15
C GLU A 92 6.98 -1.51 16.15
N ARG A 93 6.05 -1.68 17.10
CA ARG A 93 5.24 -2.89 17.22
C ARG A 93 4.04 -2.82 16.27
N ILE A 94 3.76 -3.93 15.60
CA ILE A 94 2.54 -4.09 14.80
C ILE A 94 1.29 -4.23 15.68
N ASP A 95 0.13 -3.86 15.13
CA ASP A 95 -1.16 -4.29 15.67
C ASP A 95 -1.46 -5.73 15.22
N LYS A 96 -1.46 -6.66 16.18
CA LYS A 96 -1.73 -8.08 15.93
C LYS A 96 -3.12 -8.35 15.37
N ARG A 97 -4.09 -7.44 15.57
CA ARG A 97 -5.46 -7.58 15.05
C ARG A 97 -5.51 -7.57 13.52
N GLU A 98 -4.49 -6.99 12.88
CA GLU A 98 -4.42 -6.89 11.42
C GLU A 98 -3.59 -7.99 10.78
N TYR A 99 -2.98 -8.88 11.59
CA TYR A 99 -2.10 -9.95 11.10
C TYR A 99 -2.79 -10.91 10.15
N ARG A 100 -4.04 -11.28 10.44
CA ARG A 100 -4.83 -12.13 9.54
C ARG A 100 -5.01 -11.49 8.17
N LYS A 101 -5.37 -10.20 8.15
CA LYS A 101 -5.60 -9.46 6.92
C LYS A 101 -4.31 -9.31 6.10
N PHE A 102 -3.18 -9.10 6.77
CA PHE A 102 -1.86 -9.12 6.15
C PHE A 102 -1.58 -10.43 5.42
N LEU A 103 -1.77 -11.57 6.10
CA LEU A 103 -1.52 -12.88 5.49
C LEU A 103 -2.45 -13.16 4.30
N GLU A 104 -3.72 -12.78 4.40
CA GLU A 104 -4.70 -12.91 3.30
C GLU A 104 -4.24 -12.10 2.08
N ALA A 105 -3.86 -10.83 2.27
CA ALA A 105 -3.37 -9.99 1.18
C ALA A 105 -2.02 -10.48 0.61
N LEU A 106 -1.10 -10.95 1.46
CA LEU A 106 0.17 -11.53 1.03
C LEU A 106 -0.03 -12.78 0.19
N THR A 107 -0.95 -13.66 0.60
CA THR A 107 -1.30 -14.88 -0.16
C THR A 107 -1.88 -14.51 -1.51
N PHE A 108 -2.76 -13.50 -1.54
CA PHE A 108 -3.37 -13.02 -2.78
C PHE A 108 -2.33 -12.50 -3.78
N VAL A 109 -1.34 -11.71 -3.35
CA VAL A 109 -0.32 -11.15 -4.27
C VAL A 109 0.78 -12.13 -4.67
N SER A 110 0.93 -13.24 -3.94
CA SER A 110 1.97 -14.26 -4.19
C SER A 110 1.46 -15.52 -4.89
N SER A 111 0.15 -15.61 -5.14
CA SER A 111 -0.48 -16.66 -5.94
C SER A 111 -0.42 -16.33 -7.43
#